data_AF-A0A0W1QLW2-F1
#
_entry.id   AF-A0A0W1QLW2-F1
#
_cell.length_a   1.000
_cell.length_b   1.000
_cell.length_c   1.000
_cell.angle_alpha   90.00
_cell.angle_beta   90.00
_cell.angle_gamma   90.00
#
_symmetry.space_group_name_H-M   'P 1'
#
loop_
_entity.id
_entity.type
_entity.pdbx_description
1 polymer ?
#
loop_
_entity_poly.entity_id
_entity_poly.type
_entity_poly.pdbx_seq_one_letter_code
_entity_poly.pdbx_strand_id
1 'polypeptide(L)'
;MQVDFYHLTKAPLERVLPQIAEKVLAGGARLLVVAGEEALRKQIDQRLWSYAPASFLPHGEAGEAWDAEQPILIAGQVLATNGARYVALIDGLWRDEALAFDRVFHFFDEDNIAAARVAWRALGEREGIDRRYWRQDENGRWAQVA
;
A
#
# COMPACT_ATOMS: atom_id res chain seq x y z
N MET A 1 15.37 -4.30 1.87
CA MET A 1 13.94 -3.90 1.89
C MET A 1 13.25 -4.49 0.67
N GLN A 2 11.97 -4.86 0.78
CA GLN A 2 11.16 -5.33 -0.34
C GLN A 2 10.25 -4.22 -0.87
N VAL A 3 10.12 -4.10 -2.19
CA VAL A 3 9.19 -3.16 -2.84
C VAL A 3 8.32 -3.93 -3.84
N ASP A 4 7.05 -4.13 -3.50
CA ASP A 4 6.08 -4.78 -4.36
C ASP A 4 5.31 -3.72 -5.17
N PHE A 5 5.50 -3.73 -6.48
CA PHE A 5 4.79 -2.93 -7.48
C PHE A 5 3.53 -3.66 -7.92
N TYR A 6 2.36 -3.23 -7.46
CA TYR A 6 1.06 -3.79 -7.82
C TYR A 6 0.40 -2.96 -8.93
N HIS A 7 0.35 -3.53 -10.14
CA HIS A 7 -0.37 -2.93 -11.25
C HIS A 7 -1.84 -3.38 -11.26
N LEU A 8 -2.72 -2.44 -10.96
CA LEU A 8 -4.16 -2.60 -10.88
C LEU A 8 -4.78 -2.58 -12.29
N THR A 9 -4.91 -3.75 -12.91
CA THR A 9 -5.46 -3.90 -14.27
C THR A 9 -6.87 -4.48 -14.30
N LYS A 10 -7.29 -5.21 -13.27
CA LYS A 10 -8.59 -5.93 -13.23
C LYS A 10 -9.37 -5.69 -11.94
N ALA A 11 -8.70 -5.80 -10.80
CA ALA A 11 -9.29 -5.53 -9.49
C ALA A 11 -8.93 -4.10 -9.05
N PRO A 12 -9.93 -3.33 -8.58
CA PRO A 12 -9.68 -1.98 -8.11
C PRO A 12 -8.98 -2.01 -6.74
N LEU A 13 -8.35 -0.90 -6.37
CA LEU A 13 -7.59 -0.74 -5.12
C LEU A 13 -8.40 -1.17 -3.90
N GLU A 14 -9.67 -0.78 -3.86
CA GLU A 14 -10.68 -1.03 -2.81
C GLU A 14 -10.98 -2.51 -2.58
N ARG A 15 -10.55 -3.37 -3.50
CA ARG A 15 -10.60 -4.83 -3.36
C ARG A 15 -9.25 -5.43 -2.98
N VAL A 16 -8.16 -4.85 -3.47
CA VAL A 16 -6.80 -5.42 -3.32
C VAL A 16 -6.17 -5.00 -1.99
N LEU A 17 -6.24 -3.71 -1.65
CA LEU A 17 -5.65 -3.16 -0.43
C LEU A 17 -6.13 -3.87 0.84
N PRO A 18 -7.43 -4.16 1.05
CA PRO A 18 -7.88 -4.87 2.26
C PRO A 18 -7.24 -6.27 2.39
N GLN A 19 -7.09 -7.00 1.29
CA GLN A 19 -6.47 -8.34 1.31
C GLN A 19 -4.97 -8.29 1.65
N ILE A 20 -4.29 -7.23 1.24
CA ILE A 20 -2.90 -6.98 1.63
C ILE A 20 -2.83 -6.64 3.12
N ALA A 21 -3.71 -5.74 3.58
CA ALA A 21 -3.77 -5.34 4.98
C ALA A 21 -4.02 -6.54 5.91
N GLU A 22 -4.94 -7.45 5.56
CA GLU A 22 -5.18 -8.68 6.32
C GLU A 22 -3.93 -9.54 6.43
N LYS A 23 -3.21 -9.75 5.33
CA LYS A 23 -1.98 -10.55 5.35
C LYS A 23 -0.89 -9.89 6.18
N VAL A 24 -0.80 -8.57 6.16
CA VAL A 24 0.16 -7.81 6.98
C VAL A 24 -0.18 -7.98 8.46
N LEU A 25 -1.44 -7.78 8.85
CA LEU A 25 -1.88 -7.96 10.24
C LEU A 25 -1.78 -9.40 10.72
N ALA A 26 -2.13 -10.38 9.87
CA ALA A 26 -1.97 -11.80 10.18
C ALA A 26 -0.50 -12.21 10.40
N GLY A 27 0.43 -11.48 9.78
CA GLY A 27 1.87 -11.61 10.03
C GLY A 27 2.37 -10.88 11.29
N GLY A 28 1.50 -10.21 12.04
CA GLY A 28 1.84 -9.43 13.23
C GLY A 28 2.49 -8.07 12.96
N ALA A 29 2.53 -7.64 11.70
CA ALA A 29 3.10 -6.35 11.30
C ALA A 29 2.03 -5.24 11.28
N ARG A 30 2.48 -3.99 11.34
CA ARG A 30 1.63 -2.79 11.25
C ARG A 30 1.82 -2.11 9.90
N LEU A 31 0.77 -1.48 9.40
CA LEU A 31 0.72 -0.87 8.08
C LEU A 31 0.49 0.64 8.16
N LEU A 32 1.23 1.40 7.36
CA LEU A 32 0.90 2.77 7.00
C LEU A 32 0.27 2.75 5.61
N VAL A 33 -0.86 3.41 5.40
CA VAL A 33 -1.52 3.60 4.10
C VAL A 33 -1.44 5.07 3.73
N VAL A 34 -0.85 5.39 2.57
CA VAL A 34 -0.53 6.78 2.19
C VAL A 34 -1.22 7.16 0.89
N ALA A 35 -2.02 8.22 0.95
CA ALA A 35 -2.58 8.94 -0.19
C ALA A 35 -2.54 10.44 0.08
N GLY A 36 -2.03 11.23 -0.87
CA GLY A 36 -2.01 12.69 -0.75
C GLY A 36 -3.42 13.30 -0.73
N GLU A 37 -4.33 12.73 -1.52
CA GLU A 37 -5.72 13.19 -1.63
C GLU A 37 -6.58 12.74 -0.45
N GLU A 38 -7.23 13.70 0.21
CA GLU A 38 -8.12 13.44 1.36
C GLU A 38 -9.35 12.61 0.97
N ALA A 39 -9.91 12.84 -0.22
CA ALA A 39 -11.07 12.09 -0.69
C ALA A 39 -10.75 10.58 -0.82
N LEU A 40 -9.58 10.24 -1.36
CA LEU A 40 -9.12 8.85 -1.45
C LEU A 40 -8.89 8.23 -0.06
N ARG A 41 -8.32 8.99 0.89
CA ARG A 41 -8.16 8.49 2.28
C ARG A 41 -9.50 8.16 2.93
N LYS A 42 -10.48 9.05 2.83
CA LYS A 42 -11.85 8.83 3.35
C LYS A 42 -12.55 7.66 2.67
N GLN A 43 -12.36 7.50 1.36
CA GLN A 43 -12.91 6.38 0.62
C GLN A 43 -12.34 5.04 1.13
N ILE A 44 -11.03 4.98 1.34
CA ILE A 44 -10.35 3.78 1.85
C ILE A 44 -10.74 3.48 3.29
N ASP A 45 -10.83 4.49 4.17
CA ASP A 45 -11.32 4.35 5.55
C ASP A 45 -12.69 3.63 5.59
N GLN A 46 -13.67 4.17 4.86
CA GLN A 46 -15.00 3.54 4.77
C GLN A 46 -14.95 2.13 4.18
N ARG A 47 -14.05 1.90 3.21
CA ARG A 47 -13.94 0.61 2.54
C ARG A 47 -13.37 -0.46 3.45
N LEU A 48 -12.33 -0.15 4.24
CA LEU A 48 -11.68 -1.11 5.13
C LEU A 48 -12.65 -1.69 6.16
N TRP A 49 -13.66 -0.91 6.60
CA TRP A 49 -14.72 -1.39 7.49
C TRP A 49 -15.76 -2.30 6.83
N SER A 50 -16.00 -2.15 5.53
CA SER A 50 -17.13 -2.78 4.82
C SER A 50 -16.69 -3.78 3.75
N TYR A 51 -15.39 -4.09 3.68
CA TYR A 51 -14.83 -4.80 2.55
C TYR A 51 -15.32 -6.26 2.45
N ALA A 52 -15.52 -6.93 3.59
CA ALA A 52 -16.13 -8.26 3.69
C ALA A 52 -16.94 -8.38 5.01
N PRO A 53 -18.07 -9.13 5.04
CA PRO A 53 -18.95 -9.16 6.21
C PRO A 53 -18.33 -9.66 7.52
N ALA A 54 -17.28 -10.47 7.45
CA ALA A 54 -16.61 -11.07 8.60
C ALA A 54 -15.17 -10.56 8.80
N SER A 55 -14.73 -9.55 8.04
CA SER A 55 -13.40 -8.99 8.21
C SER A 55 -13.39 -7.91 9.28
N PHE A 56 -12.27 -7.82 9.99
CA PHE A 56 -12.01 -6.74 10.94
C PHE A 56 -10.58 -6.25 10.73
N LEU A 57 -10.46 -5.06 10.14
CA LEU A 57 -9.20 -4.38 9.88
C LEU A 57 -9.17 -3.14 10.77
N PRO A 58 -8.67 -3.20 12.01
CA PRO A 58 -8.63 -2.04 12.89
C PRO A 58 -7.71 -0.96 12.30
N HIS A 59 -8.26 0.22 12.10
CA HIS A 59 -7.57 1.35 11.48
C HIS A 59 -8.11 2.71 11.97
N GLY A 60 -7.33 3.75 11.70
CA GLY A 60 -7.74 5.15 11.84
C GLY A 60 -6.95 6.07 10.91
N GLU A 61 -7.42 7.31 10.75
CA GLU A 61 -6.70 8.36 10.01
C GLU A 61 -5.75 9.11 10.95
N ALA A 62 -4.58 9.47 10.43
CA ALA A 62 -3.53 10.15 11.17
C ALA A 62 -3.94 11.57 11.59
N GLY A 63 -3.45 12.00 12.74
CA GLY A 63 -3.74 13.31 13.33
C GLY A 63 -4.67 13.26 14.54
N GLU A 64 -5.02 12.06 15.00
CA GLU A 64 -5.76 11.86 16.24
C GLU A 64 -4.80 11.52 17.41
N ALA A 65 -5.30 11.61 18.65
CA ALA A 65 -4.50 11.31 19.84
C ALA A 65 -4.03 9.84 19.92
N TRP A 66 -4.64 8.95 19.12
CA TRP A 66 -4.51 7.51 19.20
C TRP A 66 -3.85 6.88 17.97
N ASP A 67 -3.14 7.67 17.15
CA ASP A 67 -2.37 7.18 15.99
C ASP A 67 -1.49 5.97 16.37
N ALA A 68 -0.82 6.05 17.51
CA ALA A 68 0.06 5.02 18.04
C ALA A 68 -0.65 3.68 18.29
N GLU A 69 -1.96 3.68 18.47
CA GLU A 69 -2.75 2.47 18.75
C GLU A 69 -3.18 1.77 17.45
N GLN A 70 -3.30 2.51 16.34
CA GLN A 70 -3.87 2.01 15.08
C GLN A 70 -2.98 0.99 14.36
N PRO A 71 -3.34 -0.31 14.29
CA PRO A 71 -2.55 -1.32 13.58
C PRO A 71 -2.38 -1.01 12.09
N ILE A 72 -3.37 -0.35 11.50
CA ILE A 72 -3.31 0.28 10.18
C ILE A 72 -3.56 1.78 10.38
N LEU A 73 -2.65 2.62 9.90
CA LEU A 73 -2.82 4.08 9.94
C LEU A 73 -2.95 4.62 8.53
N ILE A 74 -3.99 5.40 8.26
CA ILE A 74 -4.21 6.09 6.98
C ILE A 74 -3.65 7.51 7.11
N ALA A 75 -2.78 7.95 6.20
CA ALA A 75 -2.10 9.23 6.32
C ALA A 75 -1.92 9.95 4.97
N GLY A 76 -1.80 11.28 5.02
CA GLY A 76 -1.49 12.11 3.85
C GLY A 76 -0.01 12.09 3.45
N GLN A 77 0.86 11.63 4.35
CA GLN A 77 2.32 11.68 4.22
C GLN A 77 2.93 10.35 4.66
N VAL A 78 4.16 10.10 4.22
CA VAL A 78 4.94 8.92 4.62
C VAL A 78 5.54 9.17 6.01
N LEU A 79 4.68 9.12 7.02
CA LEU A 79 5.04 9.29 8.43
C LEU A 79 4.28 8.27 9.27
N ALA A 80 4.98 7.25 9.75
CA ALA A 80 4.39 6.17 10.54
C ALA A 80 4.33 6.52 12.04
N THR A 81 3.44 7.43 12.44
CA THR A 81 3.18 7.74 13.87
C THR A 81 2.64 6.54 14.65
N ASN A 82 2.15 5.51 13.94
CA ASN A 82 1.74 4.23 14.49
C ASN A 82 2.89 3.20 14.63
N GLY A 83 4.13 3.55 14.28
CA GLY A 83 5.27 2.62 14.32
C GLY A 83 5.24 1.54 13.24
N ALA A 84 4.43 1.69 12.18
CA ALA A 84 4.42 0.77 11.06
C ALA A 84 5.79 0.64 10.39
N ARG A 85 6.17 -0.61 10.13
CA ARG A 85 7.38 -0.95 9.35
C ARG A 85 7.07 -1.24 7.90
N TYR A 86 5.79 -1.42 7.55
CA TYR A 86 5.33 -1.61 6.17
C TYR A 86 4.48 -0.41 5.74
N VAL A 87 4.57 -0.04 4.46
CA VAL A 87 3.81 1.09 3.90
C VAL A 87 3.15 0.72 2.58
N ALA A 88 1.90 1.14 2.38
CA ALA A 88 1.15 1.08 1.15
C ALA A 88 1.00 2.48 0.55
N LEU A 89 1.57 2.71 -0.63
CA LEU A 89 1.38 3.92 -1.42
C LEU A 89 0.24 3.66 -2.40
N ILE A 90 -0.91 4.28 -2.19
CA ILE A 90 -2.17 3.86 -2.83
C ILE A 90 -2.67 4.81 -3.92
N ASP A 91 -1.98 5.93 -4.15
CA ASP A 91 -2.38 6.98 -5.08
C ASP A 91 -1.55 7.03 -6.37
N GLY A 92 -0.82 5.94 -6.69
CA GLY A 92 0.02 5.89 -7.90
C GLY A 92 1.32 6.68 -7.82
N LEU A 93 1.59 7.38 -6.71
CA LEU A 93 2.77 8.23 -6.56
C LEU A 93 3.86 7.55 -5.73
N TRP A 94 5.03 7.36 -6.34
CA TRP A 94 6.23 6.93 -5.63
C TRP A 94 6.78 8.05 -4.74
N ARG A 95 7.28 7.69 -3.55
CA ARG A 95 7.83 8.60 -2.54
C ARG A 95 9.08 7.96 -1.94
N ASP A 96 10.24 8.61 -2.05
CA ASP A 96 11.52 8.06 -1.58
C ASP A 96 11.57 7.91 -0.05
N GLU A 97 10.73 8.62 0.68
CA GLU A 97 10.53 8.44 2.13
C GLU A 97 10.10 7.00 2.48
N ALA A 98 9.46 6.29 1.54
CA ALA A 98 9.07 4.89 1.72
C ALA A 98 10.28 3.95 1.84
N LEU A 99 11.48 4.40 1.46
CA LEU A 99 12.72 3.62 1.58
C LEU A 99 13.16 3.39 3.04
N ALA A 100 12.58 4.11 4.00
CA ALA A 100 12.82 3.91 5.43
C ALA A 100 12.08 2.69 6.01
N PHE A 101 11.20 2.06 5.23
CA PHE A 101 10.36 0.94 5.63
C PHE A 101 11.02 -0.40 5.29
N ASP A 102 10.57 -1.48 5.91
CA ASP A 102 11.08 -2.82 5.62
C ASP A 102 10.44 -3.40 4.35
N ARG A 103 9.19 -2.99 4.08
CA ARG A 103 8.40 -3.41 2.92
C ARG A 103 7.47 -2.30 2.43
N VAL A 104 7.45 -2.09 1.11
CA VAL A 104 6.59 -1.12 0.44
C VAL A 104 5.65 -1.84 -0.52
N PHE A 105 4.37 -1.49 -0.48
CA PHE A 105 3.35 -1.89 -1.45
C PHE A 105 2.97 -0.67 -2.28
N HIS A 106 3.47 -0.57 -3.51
CA HIS A 106 3.18 0.55 -4.39
C HIS A 106 2.10 0.16 -5.40
N PHE A 107 0.92 0.75 -5.28
CA PHE A 107 -0.21 0.52 -6.17
C PHE A 107 -0.26 1.60 -7.25
N PHE A 108 -0.49 1.18 -8.49
CA PHE A 108 -0.66 2.06 -9.64
C PHE A 108 -1.50 1.38 -10.71
N ASP A 109 -2.02 2.18 -11.63
CA ASP A 109 -2.83 1.80 -12.78
C ASP A 109 -2.20 2.36 -14.08
N GLU A 110 -2.93 2.26 -15.19
CA GLU A 110 -2.45 2.74 -16.50
C GLU A 110 -2.22 4.26 -16.51
N ASP A 111 -2.95 5.05 -15.72
CA ASP A 111 -2.77 6.50 -15.64
C ASP A 111 -1.40 6.85 -15.04
N ASN A 112 -0.89 5.99 -14.16
CA ASN A 112 0.34 6.22 -13.39
C ASN A 112 1.51 5.31 -13.82
N ILE A 113 1.34 4.48 -14.84
CA ILE A 113 2.33 3.46 -15.26
C ILE A 113 3.67 4.08 -15.68
N ALA A 114 3.66 5.26 -16.28
CA ALA A 114 4.88 5.94 -16.70
C ALA A 114 5.74 6.34 -15.49
N ALA A 115 5.11 6.92 -14.46
CA ALA A 115 5.79 7.28 -13.20
C ALA A 115 6.28 6.04 -12.46
N ALA A 116 5.46 4.98 -12.38
CA ALA A 116 5.85 3.71 -11.76
C ALA A 116 7.07 3.08 -12.45
N ARG A 117 7.18 3.16 -13.79
CA ARG A 117 8.35 2.68 -14.54
C ARG A 117 9.62 3.46 -14.22
N VAL A 118 9.52 4.77 -13.98
CA VAL A 118 10.67 5.60 -13.56
C VAL A 118 11.15 5.14 -12.19
N ALA A 119 10.24 5.02 -11.21
CA ALA A 119 10.56 4.52 -9.88
C ALA A 119 11.18 3.11 -9.94
N TRP A 120 10.57 2.19 -10.69
CA TRP A 120 11.07 0.82 -10.88
C TRP A 120 12.52 0.77 -11.36
N ARG A 121 12.90 1.61 -12.33
CA ARG A 121 14.27 1.68 -12.85
C ARG A 121 15.22 2.25 -11.80
N ALA A 122 14.87 3.38 -11.20
CA ALA A 122 15.69 4.04 -10.19
C ALA A 122 15.96 3.13 -8.96
N LEU A 123 15.00 2.30 -8.57
CA LEU A 123 15.17 1.33 -7.49
C LEU A 123 16.03 0.12 -7.90
N GLY A 124 16.00 -0.27 -9.18
CA GLY A 124 16.82 -1.36 -9.69
C GLY A 124 18.32 -1.07 -9.70
N GLU A 125 18.71 0.20 -9.61
CA GLU A 125 20.10 0.65 -9.53
C GLU A 125 20.64 0.67 -8.09
N ARG A 126 19.77 0.45 -7.09
CA ARG A 126 20.12 0.50 -5.67
C ARG A 126 20.35 -0.91 -5.12
N GLU A 127 21.45 -1.10 -4.41
CA GLU A 127 21.72 -2.35 -3.69
C GLU A 127 20.75 -2.55 -2.51
N GLY A 128 20.44 -3.80 -2.16
CA GLY A 128 19.60 -4.14 -1.01
C GLY A 128 18.09 -3.91 -1.18
N ILE A 129 17.64 -3.55 -2.38
CA ILE A 129 16.22 -3.44 -2.74
C ILE A 129 15.77 -4.67 -3.54
N ASP A 130 14.88 -5.47 -2.96
CA ASP A 130 14.17 -6.55 -3.64
C ASP A 130 12.86 -6.01 -4.23
N ARG A 131 12.88 -5.62 -5.50
CA ARG A 131 11.70 -5.13 -6.22
C ARG A 131 10.96 -6.29 -6.89
N ARG A 132 9.64 -6.33 -6.74
CA ARG A 132 8.78 -7.34 -7.34
C ARG A 132 7.64 -6.69 -8.09
N TYR A 133 7.36 -7.17 -9.30
CA TYR A 133 6.27 -6.66 -10.11
C TYR A 133 5.11 -7.65 -10.16
N TRP A 134 3.96 -7.21 -9.69
CA TRP A 134 2.72 -7.98 -9.62
C TRP A 134 1.71 -7.45 -10.62
N ARG A 135 1.13 -8.35 -11.40
CA ARG A 135 0.03 -8.05 -12.34
C ARG A 135 -1.00 -9.17 -12.27
N GLN A 136 -2.27 -8.82 -12.52
CA GLN A 136 -3.32 -9.80 -12.66
C GLN A 136 -3.34 -10.42 -14.07
N ASP A 137 -3.48 -11.74 -14.13
CA ASP A 137 -3.71 -12.49 -15.37
C ASP A 137 -5.14 -12.30 -15.91
N GLU A 138 -5.46 -12.98 -17.01
CA GLU A 138 -6.79 -12.93 -17.64
C GLU A 138 -7.92 -13.40 -16.71
N ASN A 139 -7.61 -14.26 -15.74
CA ASN A 139 -8.54 -14.79 -14.74
C ASN A 139 -8.56 -13.95 -13.45
N GLY A 140 -7.83 -12.83 -13.41
CA GLY A 140 -7.75 -11.94 -12.24
C GLY A 140 -6.83 -12.43 -11.13
N ARG A 141 -6.04 -13.50 -11.35
CA ARG A 141 -5.08 -14.02 -10.36
C ARG A 141 -3.79 -13.23 -10.40
N TRP A 142 -3.20 -12.98 -9.23
CA TRP A 142 -1.91 -12.31 -9.13
C TRP A 142 -0.77 -13.21 -9.57
N ALA A 143 0.07 -12.70 -10.48
CA ALA A 143 1.32 -13.32 -10.89
C ALA A 143 2.47 -12.33 -10.70
N GLN A 144 3.60 -12.82 -10.18
CA GLN A 144 4.85 -12.07 -10.18
C GLN A 144 5.47 -12.17 -11.58
N VAL A 145 5.68 -11.02 -12.21
CA VAL A 145 6.16 -10.90 -13.59
C VAL A 145 7.65 -10.54 -13.64
N ALA A 146 8.17 -9.87 -12.61
CA ALA A 146 9.57 -9.54 -12.44
C ALA A 146 9.94 -9.40 -10.95
#